data_AF-A0A0U2LNI1-F1
#
_entry.id   AF-A0A0U2LNI1-F1
#
_cell.length_a   1.000
_cell.length_b   1.000
_cell.length_c   1.000
_cell.angle_alpha   90.00
_cell.angle_beta   90.00
_cell.angle_gamma   90.00
#
_symmetry.space_group_name_H-M   'P 1'
#
loop_
_entity.id
_entity.type
_entity.pdbx_description
1 polymer ?
#
loop_
_entity_poly.entity_id
_entity_poly.type
_entity_poly.pdbx_seq_one_letter_code
_entity_poly.pdbx_strand_id
1 'polypeptide(L)'
;MAPPRLTSDANVKRRLLQKLKSGNDLIVNIEVEVNGLQKQGHHTQAFLTQWMAVEQIAIHIIRTAQVCNWCEDTFKSLSSNLEDIGYTDETFEKKVYEPLFSKYLASRSSFEKINVDQVFKCLKKFNSELDEYKIKQLLADKLTGELVKQRTGKTQKTIRKQRNELIHRNGRISEPDYQSNQPFFDYFFQVITEVKDM
;
A
#
# COMPACT_ATOMS: atom_id res chain seq x y z
N MET A 1 19.88 -32.56 7.03
CA MET A 1 18.93 -31.63 6.39
C MET A 1 19.07 -30.30 7.11
N ALA A 2 19.33 -29.20 6.39
CA ALA A 2 19.41 -27.89 7.03
C ALA A 2 18.02 -27.50 7.58
N PRO A 3 17.92 -26.92 8.79
CA PRO A 3 16.64 -26.43 9.29
C PRO A 3 16.07 -25.36 8.34
N PRO A 4 14.76 -25.36 8.07
CA PRO A 4 14.15 -24.38 7.18
C PRO A 4 14.33 -22.98 7.76
N ARG A 5 14.79 -22.03 6.94
CA ARG A 5 14.99 -20.63 7.35
C ARG A 5 13.64 -20.00 7.73
N LEU A 6 13.50 -19.64 9.01
CA LEU A 6 12.27 -19.10 9.64
C LEU A 6 11.93 -17.65 9.16
N THR A 7 12.83 -16.98 8.46
CA THR A 7 12.67 -15.58 8.01
C THR A 7 13.31 -15.37 6.64
N SER A 8 12.52 -15.57 5.58
CA SER A 8 12.87 -15.19 4.21
C SER A 8 11.95 -14.08 3.71
N ASP A 9 12.35 -13.35 2.65
CA ASP A 9 11.48 -12.39 1.96
C ASP A 9 10.10 -12.98 1.60
N ALA A 10 10.04 -14.30 1.38
CA ALA A 10 8.79 -15.03 1.13
C ALA A 10 7.84 -15.04 2.35
N ASN A 11 8.37 -15.04 3.59
CA ASN A 11 7.56 -14.97 4.81
C ASN A 11 6.98 -13.56 5.03
N VAL A 12 7.74 -12.51 4.72
CA VAL A 12 7.26 -11.12 4.73
C VAL A 12 6.16 -10.93 3.70
N LYS A 13 6.37 -11.48 2.50
CA LYS A 13 5.37 -11.53 1.43
C LYS A 13 4.08 -12.19 1.95
N ARG A 14 4.14 -13.43 2.46
CA ARG A 14 2.98 -14.18 2.99
C ARG A 14 2.17 -13.38 4.03
N ARG A 15 2.83 -12.77 5.02
CA ARG A 15 2.14 -12.03 6.11
C ARG A 15 1.43 -10.78 5.60
N LEU A 16 2.07 -10.04 4.69
CA LEU A 16 1.44 -8.91 4.00
C LEU A 16 0.21 -9.35 3.20
N LEU A 17 0.28 -10.48 2.50
CA LEU A 17 -0.87 -11.04 1.75
C LEU A 17 -2.06 -11.33 2.67
N GLN A 18 -1.82 -11.98 3.82
CA GLN A 18 -2.88 -12.38 4.74
C GLN A 18 -3.61 -11.17 5.35
N LYS A 19 -2.89 -10.10 5.68
CA LYS A 19 -3.50 -8.87 6.22
C LYS A 19 -4.26 -8.09 5.13
N LEU A 20 -3.74 -8.05 3.90
CA LEU A 20 -4.47 -7.46 2.76
C LEU A 20 -5.75 -8.25 2.44
N LYS A 21 -5.72 -9.59 2.50
CA LYS A 21 -6.91 -10.46 2.36
C LYS A 21 -8.01 -10.14 3.38
N SER A 22 -7.65 -9.83 4.63
CA SER A 22 -8.62 -9.43 5.66
C SER A 22 -9.27 -8.04 5.44
N GLY A 23 -8.71 -7.23 4.54
CA GLY A 23 -9.28 -5.93 4.13
C GLY A 23 -10.28 -6.00 2.98
N ASN A 24 -10.70 -7.20 2.55
CA ASN A 24 -11.53 -7.43 1.37
C ASN A 24 -12.85 -6.65 1.34
N ASP A 25 -13.52 -6.57 2.49
CA ASP A 25 -14.79 -5.86 2.59
C ASP A 25 -14.60 -4.37 2.29
N LEU A 26 -13.42 -3.82 2.57
CA LEU A 26 -13.11 -2.41 2.30
C LEU A 26 -13.09 -2.13 0.80
N ILE A 27 -12.33 -2.92 0.01
CA ILE A 27 -12.13 -2.68 -1.43
C ILE A 27 -13.45 -2.83 -2.21
N VAL A 28 -14.20 -3.90 -1.93
CA VAL A 28 -15.49 -4.16 -2.60
C VAL A 28 -16.51 -3.05 -2.27
N ASN A 29 -16.57 -2.59 -1.02
CA ASN A 29 -17.46 -1.50 -0.63
C ASN A 29 -17.11 -0.16 -1.31
N ILE A 30 -15.81 0.12 -1.49
CA ILE A 30 -15.34 1.33 -2.18
C ILE A 30 -15.74 1.32 -3.66
N GLU A 31 -15.60 0.20 -4.38
CA GLU A 31 -15.98 0.11 -5.79
C GLU A 31 -17.48 0.34 -5.99
N VAL A 32 -18.32 -0.26 -5.13
CA VAL A 32 -19.78 -0.06 -5.17
C VAL A 32 -20.15 1.40 -4.91
N GLU A 33 -19.55 2.02 -3.90
CA GLU A 33 -19.80 3.43 -3.55
C GLU A 33 -19.37 4.38 -4.67
N VAL A 34 -18.17 4.19 -5.22
CA VAL A 34 -17.63 5.00 -6.33
C VAL A 34 -18.51 4.89 -7.57
N ASN A 35 -18.93 3.68 -7.94
CA ASN A 35 -19.84 3.47 -9.06
C ASN A 35 -21.19 4.17 -8.85
N GLY A 36 -21.70 4.19 -7.62
CA GLY A 36 -22.91 4.94 -7.27
C GLY A 36 -22.73 6.45 -7.46
N LEU A 37 -21.63 7.01 -6.96
CA LEU A 37 -21.31 8.44 -7.07
C LEU A 37 -21.08 8.86 -8.53
N GLN A 38 -20.40 8.04 -9.32
CA GLN A 38 -20.18 8.29 -10.75
C GLN A 38 -21.51 8.38 -11.51
N LYS A 39 -22.43 7.44 -11.30
CA LYS A 39 -23.75 7.43 -11.96
C LYS A 39 -24.59 8.67 -11.64
N GLN A 40 -24.32 9.31 -10.51
CA GLN A 40 -24.99 10.54 -10.05
C GLN A 40 -24.24 11.82 -10.48
N GLY A 41 -23.12 11.71 -11.21
CA GLY A 41 -22.30 12.85 -11.62
C GLY A 41 -21.47 13.46 -10.48
N HIS A 42 -21.32 12.75 -9.35
CA HIS A 42 -20.57 13.21 -8.17
C HIS A 42 -19.07 12.87 -8.29
N HIS A 43 -18.42 13.36 -9.34
CA HIS A 43 -17.02 13.03 -9.67
C HIS A 43 -16.02 13.48 -8.60
N THR A 44 -16.27 14.60 -7.91
CA THR A 44 -15.38 15.08 -6.83
C THR A 44 -15.43 14.13 -5.64
N GLN A 45 -16.62 13.70 -5.24
CA GLN A 45 -16.80 12.72 -4.18
C GLN A 45 -16.19 11.37 -4.58
N ALA A 46 -16.49 10.88 -5.79
CA ALA A 46 -15.92 9.64 -6.30
C ALA A 46 -14.38 9.66 -6.28
N PHE A 47 -13.77 10.75 -6.74
CA PHE A 47 -12.31 10.95 -6.68
C PHE A 47 -11.77 10.90 -5.25
N LEU A 48 -12.39 11.62 -4.32
CA LEU A 48 -11.93 11.68 -2.94
C LEU A 48 -12.11 10.33 -2.24
N THR A 49 -13.19 9.60 -2.50
CA THR A 49 -13.42 8.24 -1.99
C THR A 49 -12.34 7.27 -2.50
N GLN A 50 -12.06 7.26 -3.80
CA GLN A 50 -10.95 6.45 -4.36
C GLN A 50 -9.60 6.85 -3.76
N TRP A 51 -9.34 8.15 -3.59
CA TRP A 51 -8.11 8.61 -2.96
C TRP A 51 -7.97 8.18 -1.50
N MET A 52 -9.03 8.30 -0.70
CA MET A 52 -9.04 7.87 0.70
C MET A 52 -8.73 6.38 0.82
N ALA A 53 -9.30 5.57 -0.06
CA ALA A 53 -9.00 4.15 -0.16
C ALA A 53 -7.52 3.88 -0.45
N VAL A 54 -6.97 4.53 -1.49
CA VAL A 54 -5.55 4.44 -1.83
C VAL A 54 -4.66 4.83 -0.65
N GLU A 55 -4.99 5.93 0.04
CA GLU A 55 -4.23 6.42 1.19
C GLU A 55 -4.23 5.41 2.34
N GLN A 56 -5.41 4.86 2.70
CA GLN A 56 -5.50 3.86 3.75
C GLN A 56 -4.74 2.58 3.41
N ILE A 57 -4.87 2.07 2.18
CA ILE A 57 -4.17 0.87 1.74
C ILE A 57 -2.66 1.10 1.73
N ALA A 58 -2.19 2.22 1.18
CA ALA A 58 -0.76 2.56 1.14
C ALA A 58 -0.15 2.67 2.55
N ILE A 59 -0.86 3.30 3.49
CA ILE A 59 -0.46 3.36 4.90
C ILE A 59 -0.42 1.95 5.50
N HIS A 60 -1.40 1.11 5.22
CA HIS A 60 -1.46 -0.26 5.72
C HIS A 60 -0.28 -1.12 5.22
N ILE A 61 0.09 -0.99 3.94
CA ILE A 61 1.25 -1.66 3.34
C ILE A 61 2.53 -1.23 4.07
N ILE A 62 2.75 0.07 4.25
CA ILE A 62 3.93 0.61 4.95
C ILE A 62 4.03 0.04 6.37
N ARG A 63 2.93 0.11 7.13
CA ARG A 63 2.88 -0.36 8.53
C ARG A 63 3.24 -1.83 8.63
N THR A 64 2.59 -2.64 7.81
CA THR A 64 2.80 -4.09 7.82
C THR A 64 4.23 -4.44 7.43
N ALA A 65 4.79 -3.77 6.40
CA ALA A 65 6.18 -3.97 6.01
C ALA A 65 7.18 -3.58 7.10
N GLN A 66 6.94 -2.48 7.82
CA GLN A 66 7.81 -2.05 8.92
C GLN A 66 7.80 -3.01 10.10
N VAL A 67 6.62 -3.47 10.52
CA VAL A 67 6.52 -4.48 11.58
C VAL A 67 7.18 -5.78 11.14
N CYS A 68 6.98 -6.21 9.88
CA CYS A 68 7.66 -7.38 9.33
C CYS A 68 9.18 -7.23 9.40
N ASN A 69 9.75 -6.14 8.89
CA ASN A 69 11.21 -5.91 8.93
C ASN A 69 11.73 -5.86 10.37
N TRP A 70 11.03 -5.18 11.27
CA TRP A 70 11.45 -5.09 12.67
C TRP A 70 11.41 -6.46 13.37
N CYS A 71 10.38 -7.26 13.10
CA CYS A 71 10.30 -8.64 13.58
C CYS A 71 11.45 -9.49 13.00
N GLU A 72 11.84 -9.29 11.74
CA GLU A 72 12.99 -9.95 11.15
C GLU A 72 14.32 -9.55 11.79
N ASP A 73 14.55 -8.25 12.01
CA ASP A 73 15.77 -7.75 12.64
C ASP A 73 15.87 -8.25 14.09
N THR A 74 14.75 -8.22 14.81
CA THR A 74 14.63 -8.76 16.18
C THR A 74 14.83 -10.27 16.19
N PHE A 75 14.34 -10.99 15.18
CA PHE A 75 14.54 -12.44 15.13
C PHE A 75 15.98 -12.80 14.74
N LYS A 76 16.60 -12.09 13.81
CA LYS A 76 18.02 -12.29 13.44
C LYS A 76 18.96 -12.00 14.62
N SER A 77 18.64 -11.00 15.44
CA SER A 77 19.41 -10.70 16.65
C SER A 77 19.20 -11.72 17.77
N LEU A 78 18.07 -12.43 17.77
CA LEU A 78 17.75 -13.47 18.74
C LEU A 78 18.06 -14.90 18.26
N SER A 79 18.19 -15.14 16.95
CA SER A 79 18.32 -16.49 16.38
C SER A 79 19.60 -17.21 16.82
N SER A 80 20.67 -16.48 17.13
CA SER A 80 21.88 -17.07 17.74
C SER A 80 21.63 -17.63 19.16
N ASN A 81 20.57 -17.19 19.84
CA ASN A 81 20.21 -17.57 21.22
C ASN A 81 18.94 -18.44 21.29
N LEU A 82 18.22 -18.62 20.17
CA LEU A 82 16.90 -19.28 20.14
C LEU A 82 16.89 -20.65 19.47
N GLU A 83 17.96 -21.06 18.76
CA GLU A 83 18.08 -22.42 18.20
C GLU A 83 17.96 -23.51 19.28
N ASP A 84 18.29 -23.21 20.53
CA ASP A 84 18.18 -24.15 21.67
C ASP A 84 16.76 -24.28 22.29
N ILE A 85 15.80 -23.40 21.94
CA ILE A 85 14.51 -23.29 22.67
C ILE A 85 13.31 -23.80 21.83
N GLY A 86 13.55 -24.40 20.66
CA GLY A 86 12.50 -25.10 19.90
C GLY A 86 11.38 -24.19 19.35
N TYR A 87 11.68 -22.91 19.09
CA TYR A 87 10.72 -21.99 18.50
C TYR A 87 10.43 -22.36 17.03
N THR A 88 9.18 -22.75 16.75
CA THR A 88 8.67 -22.95 15.39
C THR A 88 8.18 -21.62 14.78
N ASP A 89 8.08 -21.55 13.45
CA ASP A 89 7.50 -20.40 12.71
C ASP A 89 6.12 -19.99 13.26
N GLU A 90 5.29 -20.99 13.59
CA GLU A 90 3.94 -20.79 14.11
C GLU A 90 3.93 -20.15 15.51
N THR A 91 4.91 -20.51 16.35
CA THR A 91 5.04 -19.98 17.70
C THR A 91 5.52 -18.53 17.65
N PHE A 92 6.44 -18.22 16.74
CA PHE A 92 6.87 -16.85 16.48
C PHE A 92 5.73 -15.97 15.96
N GLU A 93 4.91 -16.48 15.02
CA GLU A 93 3.79 -15.76 14.44
C GLU A 93 2.75 -15.38 15.51
N LYS A 94 2.33 -16.33 16.35
CA LYS A 94 1.31 -16.09 17.38
C LYS A 94 1.83 -15.31 18.59
N LYS A 95 3.05 -15.58 19.06
CA LYS A 95 3.54 -15.03 20.34
C LYS A 95 4.39 -13.76 20.20
N VAL A 96 4.95 -13.51 19.02
CA VAL A 96 5.86 -12.37 18.80
C VAL A 96 5.28 -11.42 17.77
N TYR A 97 5.01 -11.89 16.55
CA TYR A 97 4.56 -11.02 15.46
C TYR A 97 3.19 -10.37 15.73
N GLU A 98 2.14 -11.14 15.98
CA GLU A 98 0.79 -10.60 16.17
C GLU A 98 0.66 -9.63 17.38
N PRO A 99 1.27 -9.91 18.55
CA PRO A 99 1.29 -8.96 19.65
C PRO A 99 2.04 -7.67 19.32
N LEU A 100 3.17 -7.76 18.61
CA LEU A 100 3.94 -6.58 18.20
C LEU A 100 3.21 -5.78 17.13
N PHE A 101 2.58 -6.44 16.15
CA PHE A 101 1.74 -5.79 15.14
C PHE A 101 0.58 -5.04 15.80
N SER A 102 -0.11 -5.68 16.74
CA SER A 102 -1.22 -5.07 17.50
C SER A 102 -0.75 -3.88 18.35
N LYS A 103 0.38 -4.01 19.06
CA LYS A 103 0.98 -2.89 19.81
C LYS A 103 1.46 -1.77 18.89
N TYR A 104 1.99 -2.09 17.72
CA TYR A 104 2.43 -1.11 16.73
C TYR A 104 1.25 -0.32 16.17
N LEU A 105 0.15 -1.02 15.84
CA LEU A 105 -1.11 -0.39 15.43
C LEU A 105 -1.67 0.53 16.53
N ALA A 106 -1.64 0.09 17.79
CA ALA A 106 -2.15 0.88 18.92
C ALA A 106 -1.27 2.09 19.28
N SER A 107 0.05 2.02 19.06
CA SER A 107 1.02 3.04 19.48
C SER A 107 1.27 4.16 18.46
N ARG A 108 0.89 3.99 17.19
CA ARG A 108 1.08 5.02 16.16
C ARG A 108 -0.23 5.46 15.52
N SER A 109 -0.80 6.51 16.11
CA SER A 109 -1.96 7.23 15.60
C SER A 109 -1.67 8.09 14.35
N SER A 110 -0.41 8.39 14.02
CA SER A 110 -0.06 9.30 12.92
C SER A 110 0.96 8.73 11.93
N PHE A 111 0.51 7.84 11.04
CA PHE A 111 1.15 7.76 9.72
C PHE A 111 0.55 8.84 8.84
N GLU A 112 0.87 10.10 9.15
CA GLU A 112 0.30 11.26 8.44
C GLU A 112 0.81 11.38 6.99
N LYS A 113 1.90 10.69 6.63
CA LYS A 113 2.51 10.84 5.31
C LYS A 113 2.87 9.50 4.67
N ILE A 114 2.27 9.23 3.51
CA ILE A 114 2.65 8.14 2.62
C ILE A 114 4.06 8.40 2.07
N ASN A 115 5.00 7.49 2.35
CA ASN A 115 6.30 7.43 1.68
C ASN A 115 6.18 6.54 0.43
N VAL A 116 6.18 7.18 -0.74
CA VAL A 116 5.92 6.52 -2.03
C VAL A 116 6.96 5.47 -2.38
N ASP A 117 8.25 5.77 -2.18
CA ASP A 117 9.31 4.83 -2.51
C ASP A 117 9.23 3.58 -1.63
N GLN A 118 8.80 3.75 -0.37
CA GLN A 118 8.58 2.62 0.52
C GLN A 118 7.39 1.76 0.07
N VAL A 119 6.26 2.37 -0.30
CA VAL A 119 5.10 1.64 -0.85
C VAL A 119 5.51 0.87 -2.11
N PHE A 120 6.19 1.55 -3.04
CA PHE A 120 6.65 0.95 -4.29
C PHE A 120 7.57 -0.25 -4.04
N LYS A 121 8.58 -0.10 -3.17
CA LYS A 121 9.48 -1.21 -2.81
C LYS A 121 8.73 -2.41 -2.22
N CYS A 122 7.71 -2.15 -1.39
CA CYS A 122 6.89 -3.23 -0.82
C CYS A 122 6.07 -3.92 -1.91
N LEU A 123 5.38 -3.15 -2.76
CA LEU A 123 4.57 -3.69 -3.86
C LEU A 123 5.42 -4.51 -4.85
N LYS A 124 6.65 -4.07 -5.14
CA LYS A 124 7.58 -4.77 -6.04
C LYS A 124 8.01 -6.15 -5.53
N LYS A 125 7.90 -6.43 -4.22
CA LYS A 125 8.10 -7.79 -3.68
C LYS A 125 7.01 -8.78 -4.12
N PHE A 126 5.83 -8.28 -4.50
CA PHE A 126 4.70 -9.11 -4.93
C PHE A 126 4.66 -9.27 -6.44
N ASN A 127 4.77 -8.15 -7.15
CA ASN A 127 4.74 -8.08 -8.60
C ASN A 127 6.03 -7.37 -9.09
N SER A 128 6.92 -8.14 -9.72
CA SER A 128 8.21 -7.62 -10.23
C SER A 128 8.06 -6.70 -11.43
N GLU A 129 6.93 -6.79 -12.14
CA GLU A 129 6.59 -6.00 -13.33
C GLU A 129 5.82 -4.72 -12.99
N LEU A 130 5.90 -4.28 -11.72
CA LEU A 130 5.23 -3.07 -11.25
C LEU A 130 5.65 -1.84 -12.06
N ASP A 131 4.66 -1.10 -12.56
CA ASP A 131 4.84 0.18 -13.24
C ASP A 131 5.10 1.27 -12.20
N GLU A 132 6.37 1.58 -12.00
CA GLU A 132 6.83 2.62 -11.07
C GLU A 132 6.19 3.98 -11.35
N TYR A 133 6.01 4.32 -12.62
CA TYR A 133 5.45 5.62 -13.00
C TYR A 133 4.00 5.72 -12.57
N LYS A 134 3.16 4.70 -12.81
CA LYS A 134 1.74 4.75 -12.40
C LYS A 134 1.59 4.88 -10.89
N ILE A 135 2.37 4.12 -10.11
CA ILE A 135 2.36 4.20 -8.65
C ILE A 135 2.83 5.58 -8.16
N LYS A 136 3.91 6.12 -8.73
CA LYS A 136 4.43 7.45 -8.34
C LYS A 136 3.49 8.57 -8.77
N GLN A 137 2.87 8.49 -9.94
CA GLN A 137 1.92 9.48 -10.43
C GLN A 137 0.66 9.54 -9.56
N LEU A 138 0.26 8.40 -8.98
CA LEU A 138 -0.79 8.32 -7.99
C LEU A 138 -0.33 8.91 -6.64
N LEU A 139 0.73 8.34 -6.03
CA LEU A 139 1.05 8.55 -4.61
C LEU A 139 1.99 9.72 -4.29
N ALA A 140 2.75 10.25 -5.26
CA ALA A 140 3.75 11.29 -5.01
C ALA A 140 3.17 12.70 -5.12
N ASP A 141 3.69 13.65 -4.35
CA ASP A 141 3.34 15.07 -4.51
C ASP A 141 3.97 15.67 -5.77
N LYS A 142 5.11 15.12 -6.21
CA LYS A 142 5.85 15.53 -7.40
C LYS A 142 6.53 14.31 -8.01
N LEU A 143 6.55 14.23 -9.34
CA LEU A 143 7.40 13.29 -10.07
C LEU A 143 8.79 13.87 -10.28
N THR A 144 9.81 13.01 -10.36
CA THR A 144 11.14 13.38 -10.83
C THR A 144 11.09 13.74 -12.31
N GLY A 145 11.77 14.82 -12.71
CA GLY A 145 11.74 15.33 -14.09
C GLY A 145 12.17 14.32 -15.15
N GLU A 146 13.03 13.36 -14.80
CA GLU A 146 13.49 12.29 -15.69
C GLU A 146 12.36 11.33 -16.09
N LEU A 147 11.62 10.78 -15.10
CA LEU A 147 10.44 9.93 -15.32
C LEU A 147 9.34 10.64 -16.14
N VAL A 148 9.13 11.94 -15.89
CA VAL A 148 8.15 12.76 -16.62
C VAL A 148 8.53 12.91 -18.10
N LYS A 149 9.80 13.28 -18.36
CA LYS A 149 10.32 13.48 -19.71
C LYS A 149 10.32 12.18 -20.52
N GLN A 150 10.71 11.06 -19.90
CA GLN A 150 10.74 9.75 -20.55
C GLN A 150 9.37 9.27 -21.05
N ARG A 151 8.27 9.62 -20.38
CA ARG A 151 6.93 9.09 -20.72
C ARG A 151 5.98 10.05 -21.41
N THR A 152 6.01 11.33 -21.12
CA THR A 152 4.92 12.25 -21.50
C THR A 152 5.38 13.51 -22.21
N GLY A 153 6.69 13.82 -22.18
CA GLY A 153 7.24 15.04 -22.76
C GLY A 153 6.76 16.36 -22.11
N LYS A 154 5.88 16.32 -21.10
CA LYS A 154 5.31 17.49 -20.40
C LYS A 154 5.17 17.23 -18.91
N THR A 155 5.30 18.27 -18.09
CA THR A 155 5.08 18.19 -16.63
C THR A 155 3.60 17.97 -16.32
N GLN A 156 3.22 16.74 -16.00
CA GLN A 156 1.89 16.43 -15.45
C GLN A 156 1.85 16.69 -13.94
N LYS A 157 0.70 17.17 -13.47
CA LYS A 157 0.36 17.27 -12.05
C LYS A 157 0.04 15.87 -11.52
N THR A 158 0.56 15.49 -10.36
CA THR A 158 0.26 14.19 -9.77
C THR A 158 -1.15 14.16 -9.17
N ILE A 159 -1.72 12.97 -9.03
CA ILE A 159 -3.05 12.79 -8.46
C ILE A 159 -3.09 13.26 -7.00
N ARG A 160 -2.05 12.94 -6.21
CA ARG A 160 -1.92 13.45 -4.84
C ARG A 160 -1.94 14.97 -4.76
N LYS A 161 -1.22 15.64 -5.67
CA LYS A 161 -1.23 17.11 -5.73
C LYS A 161 -2.60 17.65 -6.12
N GLN A 162 -3.31 16.97 -7.02
CA GLN A 162 -4.70 17.30 -7.35
C GLN A 162 -5.62 17.16 -6.13
N ARG A 163 -5.51 16.07 -5.37
CA ARG A 163 -6.23 15.89 -4.11
C ARG A 163 -5.96 17.02 -3.12
N ASN A 164 -4.69 17.36 -2.88
CA ASN A 164 -4.34 18.40 -1.92
C ASN A 164 -4.95 19.75 -2.31
N GLU A 165 -4.95 20.09 -3.61
CA GLU A 165 -5.58 21.31 -4.08
C GLU A 165 -7.11 21.29 -3.93
N LEU A 166 -7.77 20.15 -4.17
CA LEU A 166 -9.22 20.02 -3.95
C LEU A 166 -9.60 20.23 -2.49
N ILE A 167 -8.91 19.56 -1.55
CA ILE A 167 -9.18 19.65 -0.11
C ILE A 167 -8.90 21.05 0.43
N HIS A 168 -7.76 21.65 0.08
CA HIS A 168 -7.34 22.93 0.68
C HIS A 168 -7.94 24.16 0.01
N ARG A 169 -8.53 24.04 -1.18
CA ARG A 169 -9.12 25.17 -1.93
C ARG A 169 -10.62 25.02 -2.15
N ASN A 170 -11.28 24.04 -1.52
CA ASN A 170 -12.67 23.69 -1.80
C ASN A 170 -12.95 23.52 -3.31
N GLY A 171 -11.99 22.89 -4.00
CA GLY A 171 -12.04 22.74 -5.45
C GLY A 171 -13.01 21.65 -5.89
N ARG A 172 -13.29 21.61 -7.19
CA ARG A 172 -14.02 20.53 -7.87
C ARG A 172 -13.15 19.92 -8.95
N ILE A 173 -13.34 18.62 -9.20
CA ILE A 173 -12.77 17.94 -10.36
C ILE A 173 -13.84 17.86 -11.45
N SER A 174 -13.45 18.14 -12.69
CA SER A 174 -14.32 17.94 -13.85
C SER A 174 -14.43 16.45 -14.18
N GLU A 175 -15.47 16.04 -14.91
CA GLU A 175 -15.59 14.67 -15.40
C GLU A 175 -14.40 14.26 -16.28
N PRO A 176 -13.94 15.06 -17.28
CA PRO A 176 -12.77 14.69 -18.07
C PRO A 176 -11.50 14.49 -17.22
N ASP A 177 -11.26 15.38 -16.25
CA ASP A 177 -10.11 15.25 -15.36
C ASP A 177 -10.22 13.99 -14.49
N TYR A 178 -11.42 13.70 -13.98
CA TYR A 178 -11.71 12.48 -13.23
C TYR A 178 -11.43 11.22 -14.06
N GLN A 179 -11.92 11.16 -15.29
CA GLN A 179 -11.74 10.03 -16.20
C GLN A 179 -10.27 9.83 -16.56
N SER A 180 -9.52 10.92 -16.77
CA SER A 180 -8.08 10.83 -17.04
C SER A 180 -7.25 10.27 -15.87
N ASN A 181 -7.79 10.32 -14.64
CA ASN A 181 -7.16 9.75 -13.45
C ASN A 181 -7.51 8.28 -13.21
N GLN A 182 -8.62 7.77 -13.77
CA GLN A 182 -9.07 6.38 -13.53
C GLN A 182 -8.00 5.32 -13.82
N PRO A 183 -7.23 5.39 -14.92
CA PRO A 183 -6.23 4.36 -15.22
C PRO A 183 -5.14 4.18 -14.15
N PHE A 184 -4.93 5.17 -13.28
CA PHE A 184 -3.97 5.09 -12.17
C PHE A 184 -4.60 4.46 -10.93
N PHE A 185 -5.87 4.78 -10.64
CA PHE A 185 -6.62 4.13 -9.58
C PHE A 185 -6.85 2.65 -9.89
N ASP A 186 -7.34 2.35 -11.10
CA ASP A 186 -7.60 0.99 -11.57
C ASP A 186 -6.34 0.14 -11.48
N TYR A 187 -5.21 0.69 -11.94
CA TYR A 187 -3.93 0.00 -11.86
C TYR A 187 -3.52 -0.31 -10.41
N PHE A 188 -3.68 0.66 -9.50
CA PHE A 188 -3.37 0.44 -8.09
C PHE A 188 -4.26 -0.66 -7.50
N PHE A 189 -5.58 -0.58 -7.68
CA PHE A 189 -6.50 -1.59 -7.14
C PHE A 189 -6.33 -2.97 -7.79
N GLN A 190 -5.99 -3.03 -9.08
CA GLN A 190 -5.62 -4.27 -9.75
C GLN A 190 -4.39 -4.90 -9.07
N VAL A 191 -3.32 -4.13 -8.86
CA VAL A 191 -2.12 -4.62 -8.15
C VAL A 191 -2.48 -5.15 -6.77
N ILE A 192 -3.34 -4.46 -6.01
CA ILE A 192 -3.76 -4.92 -4.67
C ILE A 192 -4.60 -6.19 -4.75
N THR A 193 -5.43 -6.33 -5.78
CA THR A 193 -6.27 -7.53 -6.00
C THR A 193 -5.43 -8.73 -6.44
N GLU A 194 -4.47 -8.54 -7.34
CA GLU A 194 -3.53 -9.59 -7.75
C GLU A 194 -2.69 -10.07 -6.56
N VAL A 195 -2.23 -9.14 -5.72
CA VAL A 195 -1.55 -9.46 -4.45
C VAL A 195 -2.45 -10.36 -3.59
N LYS A 196 -3.75 -10.06 -3.51
CA LYS A 196 -4.73 -10.87 -2.78
C LYS A 196 -4.92 -12.27 -3.38
N ASP A 197 -4.87 -12.47 -4.69
CA ASP A 197 -5.17 -13.79 -5.28
C ASP A 197 -3.96 -14.73 -5.35
N MET A 198 -2.77 -14.28 -4.92
CA MET A 198 -1.57 -15.10 -4.68
C MET A 198 -1.59 -15.83 -3.33
#